data_AF-A0A3L7QGA0-F1
#
_entry.id   AF-A0A3L7QGA0-F1
#
_cell.length_a   1.000
_cell.length_b   1.000
_cell.length_c   1.000
_cell.angle_alpha   90.00
_cell.angle_beta   90.00
_cell.angle_gamma   90.00
#
_symmetry.space_group_name_H-M   'P 1'
#
loop_
_entity.id
_entity.type
_entity.pdbx_description
1 polymer ?
#
loop_
_entity_poly.entity_id
_entity_poly.type
_entity_poly.pdbx_seq_one_letter_code
_entity_poly.pdbx_strand_id
1 'polypeptide(L)'
;EHQNPDYRLLFVQVAANLPGPKPARPLSRNLLHDPHSGVFQAALSAIRKEQQLEIVKYCLPGLRDASNDVVRRAAIVLGRFGDQRVVPELIDALVTTHRYKTQVPDTRGDVTFGTAANGSTTMLPSGGAMTPGNVEMLSRLGQLPFGYTVNDTQPRRMRTVTVKTNVRNSEVLDALKGLTQQDFGYDQRDWQRWWTIHQSEG
;
A
#
# COMPACT_ATOMS: atom_id res chain seq x y z
N GLU A 1 -16.83 -17.61 -2.02
CA GLU A 1 -15.63 -17.61 -2.87
C GLU A 1 -15.08 -19.02 -2.93
N HIS A 2 -14.79 -19.54 -4.12
CA HIS A 2 -14.16 -20.85 -4.25
C HIS A 2 -12.72 -20.74 -3.79
N GLN A 3 -12.29 -21.59 -2.87
CA GLN A 3 -10.94 -21.56 -2.31
C GLN A 3 -9.87 -21.89 -3.37
N ASN A 4 -10.21 -22.77 -4.32
CA ASN A 4 -9.33 -23.15 -5.42
C ASN A 4 -9.36 -22.10 -6.56
N PRO A 5 -8.20 -21.54 -6.97
CA PRO A 5 -8.10 -20.61 -8.10
C PRO A 5 -8.58 -21.20 -9.44
N ASP A 6 -8.50 -22.51 -9.66
CA ASP A 6 -8.87 -23.16 -10.92
C ASP A 6 -10.35 -22.95 -11.26
N TYR A 7 -11.25 -23.03 -10.26
CA TYR A 7 -12.67 -22.75 -10.46
C TYR A 7 -12.93 -21.29 -10.82
N ARG A 8 -12.11 -20.37 -10.28
CA ARG A 8 -12.24 -18.94 -10.57
C ARG A 8 -11.68 -18.61 -11.95
N LEU A 9 -10.64 -19.31 -12.40
CA LEU A 9 -10.16 -19.26 -13.78
C LEU A 9 -11.21 -19.79 -14.76
N LEU A 10 -11.82 -20.95 -14.46
CA LEU A 10 -12.91 -21.50 -15.27
C LEU A 10 -14.10 -20.52 -15.33
N PHE A 11 -14.46 -19.92 -14.20
CA PHE A 11 -15.50 -18.90 -14.15
C PHE A 11 -15.17 -17.71 -15.08
N VAL A 12 -13.94 -17.20 -15.02
CA VAL A 12 -13.48 -16.12 -15.89
C VAL A 12 -13.59 -16.52 -17.36
N GLN A 13 -13.17 -17.73 -17.74
CA GLN A 13 -13.27 -18.22 -19.11
C GLN A 13 -14.71 -18.30 -19.60
N VAL A 14 -15.62 -18.83 -18.78
CA VAL A 14 -17.05 -18.91 -19.11
C VAL A 14 -17.65 -17.51 -19.23
N ALA A 15 -17.40 -16.63 -18.25
CA ALA A 15 -17.88 -15.26 -18.25
C ALA A 15 -17.35 -14.46 -19.45
N ALA A 16 -16.10 -14.71 -19.86
CA ALA A 16 -15.50 -14.13 -21.06
C ALA A 16 -16.28 -14.53 -22.30
N ASN A 17 -16.71 -15.79 -22.44
CA ASN A 17 -17.39 -16.29 -23.63
C ASN A 17 -18.86 -15.85 -23.75
N LEU A 18 -19.46 -15.33 -22.68
CA LEU A 18 -20.84 -14.85 -22.71
C LEU A 18 -20.95 -13.48 -23.37
N PRO A 19 -21.76 -13.29 -24.43
CA PRO A 19 -21.88 -12.01 -25.12
C PRO A 19 -22.54 -10.92 -24.27
N GLY A 20 -22.24 -9.66 -24.59
CA GLY A 20 -22.90 -8.48 -24.03
C GLY A 20 -22.36 -8.04 -22.66
N PRO A 21 -23.06 -7.09 -21.99
CA PRO A 21 -22.55 -6.42 -20.79
C PRO A 21 -22.78 -7.20 -19.49
N LYS A 22 -23.61 -8.23 -19.49
CA LYS A 22 -23.96 -9.01 -18.27
C LYS A 22 -22.73 -9.53 -17.50
N PRO A 23 -21.66 -10.02 -18.16
CA PRO A 23 -20.46 -10.49 -17.45
C PRO A 23 -19.59 -9.38 -16.84
N ALA A 24 -19.82 -8.10 -17.17
CA ALA A 24 -18.97 -6.98 -16.74
C ALA A 24 -18.86 -6.89 -15.20
N ARG A 25 -19.99 -7.02 -14.50
CA ARG A 25 -20.04 -6.93 -13.03
C ARG A 25 -19.31 -8.09 -12.32
N PRO A 26 -19.54 -9.38 -12.66
CA PRO A 26 -18.77 -10.45 -12.03
C PRO A 26 -17.28 -10.43 -12.42
N LEU A 27 -16.94 -10.04 -13.65
CA LEU A 27 -15.55 -9.90 -14.07
C LEU A 27 -14.82 -8.79 -13.29
N SER A 28 -15.47 -7.64 -13.08
CA SER A 28 -14.88 -6.53 -12.30
C SER A 28 -14.60 -6.93 -10.85
N ARG A 29 -15.47 -7.74 -10.23
CA ARG A 29 -15.20 -8.29 -8.89
C ARG A 29 -13.91 -9.11 -8.85
N ASN A 30 -13.71 -10.01 -9.82
CA ASN A 30 -12.49 -10.82 -9.89
C ASN A 30 -11.24 -9.97 -10.18
N LEU A 31 -11.36 -8.96 -11.05
CA LEU A 31 -10.26 -8.03 -11.33
C LEU A 31 -9.79 -7.34 -10.04
N LEU A 32 -10.73 -6.78 -9.28
CA LEU A 32 -10.41 -5.94 -8.13
C LEU A 32 -9.99 -6.76 -6.91
N HIS A 33 -10.62 -7.90 -6.66
CA HIS A 33 -10.53 -8.56 -5.35
C HIS A 33 -9.93 -9.98 -5.37
N ASP A 34 -9.65 -10.58 -6.54
CA ASP A 34 -9.09 -11.94 -6.55
C ASP A 34 -7.65 -11.95 -6.02
N PRO A 35 -7.31 -12.70 -4.96
CA PRO A 35 -5.96 -12.71 -4.40
C PRO A 35 -4.92 -13.32 -5.36
N HIS A 36 -5.34 -14.13 -6.34
CA HIS A 36 -4.43 -14.80 -7.25
C HIS A 36 -4.17 -13.94 -8.50
N SER A 37 -2.89 -13.60 -8.72
CA SER A 37 -2.46 -12.78 -9.87
C SER A 37 -2.79 -13.42 -11.22
N GLY A 38 -2.78 -14.76 -11.32
CA GLY A 38 -3.17 -15.48 -12.53
C GLY A 38 -4.63 -15.26 -12.91
N VAL A 39 -5.55 -15.22 -11.94
CA VAL A 39 -6.97 -14.94 -12.19
C VAL A 39 -7.16 -13.50 -12.63
N PHE A 40 -6.46 -12.55 -12.02
CA PHE A 40 -6.47 -11.15 -12.44
C PHE A 40 -6.06 -10.98 -13.91
N GLN A 41 -4.92 -11.56 -14.31
CA GLN A 41 -4.42 -11.44 -15.68
C GLN A 41 -5.35 -12.12 -16.69
N ALA A 42 -5.86 -13.30 -16.35
CA ALA A 42 -6.86 -13.99 -17.17
C ALA A 42 -8.11 -13.13 -17.34
N ALA A 43 -8.66 -12.58 -16.26
CA ALA A 43 -9.83 -11.71 -16.31
C ALA A 43 -9.56 -10.46 -17.15
N LEU A 44 -8.39 -9.83 -17.00
CA LEU A 44 -8.05 -8.63 -17.75
C LEU A 44 -7.88 -8.89 -19.25
N SER A 45 -7.29 -10.04 -19.62
CA SER A 45 -7.16 -10.47 -21.01
C SER A 45 -8.47 -10.87 -21.68
N ALA A 46 -9.45 -11.32 -20.89
CA ALA A 46 -10.74 -11.82 -21.36
C ALA A 46 -11.76 -10.71 -21.70
N ILE A 47 -11.49 -9.46 -21.30
CA ILE A 47 -12.45 -8.35 -21.43
C ILE A 47 -12.57 -7.92 -22.89
N ARG A 48 -13.80 -7.92 -23.41
CA ARG A 48 -14.12 -7.37 -24.72
C ARG A 48 -14.39 -5.86 -24.67
N LYS A 49 -14.17 -5.16 -25.79
CA LYS A 49 -14.44 -3.72 -25.94
C LYS A 49 -15.86 -3.32 -25.50
N GLU A 50 -16.87 -4.12 -25.85
CA GLU A 50 -18.27 -3.89 -25.47
C GLU A 50 -18.52 -3.90 -23.96
N GLN A 51 -17.66 -4.57 -23.18
CA GLN A 51 -17.76 -4.68 -21.73
C GLN A 51 -16.97 -3.58 -21.01
N GLN A 52 -15.97 -2.99 -21.67
CA GLN A 52 -15.06 -2.00 -21.05
C GLN A 52 -15.82 -0.83 -20.44
N LEU A 53 -16.80 -0.28 -21.16
CA LEU A 53 -17.60 0.86 -20.68
C LEU A 53 -18.32 0.57 -19.36
N GLU A 54 -18.84 -0.65 -19.19
CA GLU A 54 -19.48 -1.07 -17.95
C GLU A 54 -18.45 -1.37 -16.86
N ILE A 55 -17.33 -1.99 -17.21
CA ILE A 55 -16.27 -2.33 -16.25
C ILE A 55 -15.63 -1.07 -15.67
N VAL A 56 -15.44 0.00 -16.45
CA VAL A 56 -14.96 1.31 -15.97
C VAL A 56 -15.80 1.77 -14.77
N LYS A 57 -17.14 1.70 -14.87
CA LYS A 57 -18.07 2.12 -13.81
C LYS A 57 -17.85 1.33 -12.51
N TYR A 58 -17.53 0.04 -12.61
CA TYR A 58 -17.26 -0.81 -11.45
C TYR A 58 -15.84 -0.64 -10.90
N CYS A 59 -14.87 -0.24 -11.71
CA CYS A 59 -13.48 -0.04 -11.30
C CYS A 59 -13.22 1.33 -10.66
N LEU A 60 -13.99 2.37 -11.02
CA LEU A 60 -13.83 3.72 -10.45
C LEU A 60 -13.87 3.76 -8.92
N PRO A 61 -14.85 3.12 -8.22
CA PRO A 61 -14.83 3.07 -6.76
C PRO A 61 -13.58 2.39 -6.17
N GLY A 62 -12.96 1.48 -6.92
CA GLY A 62 -11.76 0.75 -6.50
C GLY A 62 -10.54 1.65 -6.29
N LEU A 63 -10.49 2.82 -6.93
CA LEU A 63 -9.42 3.82 -6.73
C LEU A 63 -9.45 4.46 -5.33
N ARG A 64 -10.55 4.32 -4.60
CA ARG A 64 -10.72 4.83 -3.23
C ARG A 64 -10.86 3.70 -2.19
N ASP A 65 -10.49 2.47 -2.57
CA ASP A 65 -10.63 1.30 -1.70
C ASP A 65 -9.67 1.35 -0.50
N ALA A 66 -10.08 0.72 0.60
CA ALA A 66 -9.26 0.63 1.81
C ALA A 66 -7.99 -0.22 1.61
N SER A 67 -8.01 -1.16 0.66
CA SER A 67 -6.88 -1.98 0.25
C SER A 67 -6.12 -1.32 -0.90
N ASN A 68 -4.83 -1.08 -0.70
CA ASN A 68 -3.97 -0.53 -1.76
C ASN A 68 -3.85 -1.48 -2.96
N ASP A 69 -3.95 -2.80 -2.75
CA ASP A 69 -3.95 -3.78 -3.84
C ASP A 69 -5.13 -3.58 -4.79
N VAL A 70 -6.30 -3.19 -4.26
CA VAL A 70 -7.50 -2.91 -5.06
C VAL A 70 -7.31 -1.61 -5.84
N VAL A 71 -6.78 -0.56 -5.21
CA VAL A 71 -6.43 0.72 -5.86
C VAL A 71 -5.48 0.49 -7.03
N ARG A 72 -4.41 -0.28 -6.80
CA ARG A 72 -3.43 -0.68 -7.80
C ARG A 72 -4.09 -1.39 -8.99
N ARG A 73 -4.95 -2.38 -8.72
CA ARG A 73 -5.66 -3.15 -9.76
C ARG A 73 -6.63 -2.29 -10.55
N ALA A 74 -7.38 -1.43 -9.88
CA ALA A 74 -8.28 -0.48 -10.53
C ALA A 74 -7.50 0.43 -11.50
N ALA A 75 -6.37 0.97 -11.06
CA ALA A 75 -5.51 1.81 -11.90
C ALA A 75 -5.00 1.09 -13.15
N ILE A 76 -4.52 -0.15 -13.02
CA ILE A 76 -4.07 -0.98 -14.15
C ILE A 76 -5.21 -1.19 -15.16
N VAL A 77 -6.41 -1.54 -14.67
CA VAL A 77 -7.57 -1.79 -15.52
C VAL A 77 -7.96 -0.53 -16.30
N LEU A 78 -8.11 0.60 -15.59
CA LEU A 78 -8.53 1.87 -16.17
C LEU A 78 -7.50 2.42 -17.15
N GLY A 79 -6.21 2.36 -16.82
CA GLY A 79 -5.12 2.75 -17.72
C GLY A 79 -5.09 1.90 -18.99
N ARG A 80 -5.31 0.59 -18.89
CA ARG A 80 -5.37 -0.31 -20.06
C ARG A 80 -6.56 -0.02 -20.98
N PHE A 81 -7.67 0.47 -20.44
CA PHE A 81 -8.86 0.77 -21.24
C PHE A 81 -8.75 2.07 -22.02
N GLY A 82 -7.88 3.00 -21.61
CA GLY A 82 -7.62 4.20 -22.40
C GLY A 82 -8.70 5.28 -22.28
N ASP A 83 -9.64 5.17 -21.35
CA ASP A 83 -10.73 6.16 -21.22
C ASP A 83 -10.24 7.43 -20.52
N GLN A 84 -10.08 8.53 -21.26
CA GLN A 84 -9.62 9.81 -20.72
C GLN A 84 -10.57 10.40 -19.66
N ARG A 85 -11.83 9.95 -19.60
CA ARG A 85 -12.79 10.44 -18.59
C ARG A 85 -12.42 10.04 -17.17
N VAL A 86 -11.53 9.05 -17.00
CA VAL A 86 -11.10 8.55 -15.69
C VAL A 86 -9.87 9.29 -15.15
N VAL A 87 -9.26 10.17 -15.94
CA VAL A 87 -8.09 10.97 -15.54
C VAL A 87 -8.29 11.71 -14.22
N PRO A 88 -9.38 12.47 -13.95
CA PRO A 88 -9.55 13.15 -12.67
C PRO A 88 -9.55 12.18 -11.48
N GLU A 89 -10.17 11.01 -11.64
CA GLU A 89 -10.24 9.98 -10.59
C GLU A 89 -8.88 9.32 -10.35
N LEU A 90 -8.08 9.12 -11.41
CA LEU A 90 -6.70 8.66 -11.30
C LEU A 90 -5.80 9.72 -10.63
N ILE A 91 -5.97 11.00 -10.95
CA ILE A 91 -5.22 12.09 -10.30
C ILE A 91 -5.47 12.07 -8.79
N ASP A 92 -6.72 11.91 -8.37
CA ASP A 92 -7.09 11.79 -6.95
C ASP A 92 -6.51 10.56 -6.25
N ALA A 93 -6.20 9.50 -7.00
CA ALA A 93 -5.65 8.26 -6.48
C ALA A 93 -4.12 8.18 -6.53
N LEU A 94 -3.41 9.23 -6.96
CA LEU A 94 -1.93 9.24 -7.03
C LEU A 94 -1.26 8.92 -5.69
N VAL A 95 -1.82 9.46 -4.61
CA VAL A 95 -1.37 9.23 -3.24
C VAL A 95 -2.57 8.90 -2.37
N THR A 96 -2.59 7.68 -1.83
CA THR A 96 -3.69 7.22 -0.97
C THR A 96 -3.21 6.92 0.45
N THR A 97 -4.08 7.07 1.44
CA THR A 97 -3.76 6.81 2.84
C THR A 97 -4.39 5.51 3.32
N HIS A 98 -3.56 4.57 3.74
CA HIS A 98 -4.00 3.25 4.21
C HIS A 98 -3.62 3.01 5.67
N ARG A 99 -4.33 2.08 6.34
CA ARG A 99 -4.11 1.71 7.73
C ARG A 99 -3.58 0.30 7.82
N TYR A 100 -2.38 0.15 8.37
CA TYR A 100 -1.73 -1.15 8.55
C TYR A 100 -1.66 -1.50 10.04
N LYS A 101 -1.95 -2.76 10.34
CA LYS A 101 -1.72 -3.32 11.68
C LYS A 101 -0.27 -3.79 11.73
N THR A 102 0.57 -3.05 12.42
CA THR A 102 1.99 -3.39 12.62
C THR A 102 2.22 -3.77 14.07
N GLN A 103 3.00 -4.83 14.29
CA GLN A 103 3.45 -5.19 15.62
C GLN A 103 4.63 -4.30 15.99
N VAL A 104 4.52 -3.59 17.10
CA VAL A 104 5.60 -2.80 17.68
C VAL A 104 5.94 -3.35 19.06
N PRO A 105 7.20 -3.26 19.51
CA PRO A 105 7.56 -3.61 20.88
C PRO A 105 6.67 -2.86 21.87
N ASP A 106 6.09 -3.61 22.81
CA ASP A 106 5.25 -3.07 23.85
C ASP A 106 6.12 -2.56 25.00
N THR A 107 6.51 -1.29 24.91
CA THR A 107 7.29 -0.59 25.93
C THR A 107 6.44 -0.09 27.11
N ARG A 108 5.12 -0.34 27.12
CA ARG A 108 4.26 0.07 28.24
C ARG A 108 4.47 -0.88 29.42
N GLY A 109 5.27 -0.44 30.38
CA GLY A 109 5.58 -1.20 31.59
C GLY A 109 6.98 -1.81 31.61
N ASP A 110 7.79 -1.59 30.56
CA ASP A 110 9.22 -1.88 30.60
C ASP A 110 9.92 -0.87 31.51
N VAL A 111 10.20 -1.31 32.75
CA VAL A 111 11.08 -0.65 33.69
C VAL A 111 12.48 -1.23 33.53
N THR A 112 13.42 -0.43 33.03
CA THR A 112 14.82 -0.83 32.97
C THR A 112 15.51 -0.38 34.25
N PHE A 113 16.16 -1.30 34.95
CA PHE A 113 16.91 -0.97 36.17
C PHE A 113 18.39 -0.76 35.82
N GLY A 114 18.98 0.34 36.30
CA GLY A 114 20.40 0.63 36.20
C GLY A 114 21.06 0.67 37.56
N THR A 115 22.39 0.74 37.57
CA THR A 115 23.17 1.02 38.79
C THR A 115 23.66 2.47 38.74
N ALA A 116 23.37 3.24 39.79
CA ALA A 116 23.86 4.61 39.93
C ALA A 116 25.33 4.61 40.38
N ALA A 117 26.01 5.75 40.24
CA ALA A 117 27.44 5.88 40.57
C ALA A 117 27.79 5.56 42.05
N ASN A 118 26.79 5.59 42.93
CA ASN A 118 26.88 5.23 44.34
C ASN A 118 26.50 3.76 44.62
N GLY A 119 26.33 2.93 43.58
CA GLY A 119 25.98 1.52 43.69
C GLY A 119 24.49 1.23 43.95
N SER A 120 23.62 2.25 44.01
CA SER A 120 22.19 2.03 44.22
C SER A 120 21.46 1.66 42.93
N THR A 121 20.41 0.85 43.03
CA THR A 121 19.51 0.55 41.90
C THR A 121 18.69 1.78 41.57
N THR A 122 18.69 2.19 40.29
CA THR A 122 17.88 3.31 39.79
C THR A 122 17.00 2.88 38.62
N MET A 123 15.85 3.54 38.44
CA MET A 123 14.99 3.33 37.27
C MET A 123 15.52 4.16 36.10
N LEU A 124 15.85 3.49 35.00
CA LEU A 124 16.21 4.12 33.73
C LEU A 124 14.95 4.30 32.86
N PRO A 125 14.91 5.34 32.01
CA PRO A 125 13.83 5.51 31.04
C PRO A 125 13.76 4.30 30.10
N SER A 126 12.52 3.91 29.75
CA SER A 126 12.23 2.79 28.85
C SER A 126 13.01 2.93 27.54
N GLY A 127 13.83 1.92 27.21
CA GLY A 127 14.76 1.93 26.07
C GLY A 127 16.22 2.26 26.42
N GLY A 128 16.52 2.58 27.68
CA GLY A 128 17.89 2.64 28.18
C GLY A 128 18.49 1.23 28.21
N ALA A 129 19.32 0.90 27.22
CA ALA A 129 19.98 -0.39 27.20
C ALA A 129 20.75 -0.61 28.51
N MET A 130 20.62 -1.78 29.15
CA MET A 130 21.47 -2.18 30.27
C MET A 130 22.90 -2.30 29.75
N THR A 131 23.63 -1.20 29.77
CA THR A 131 25.09 -1.26 29.68
C THR A 131 25.60 -1.56 31.07
N PRO A 132 26.46 -2.58 31.24
CA PRO A 132 27.21 -2.73 32.47
C PRO A 132 27.90 -1.38 32.79
N GLY A 133 27.86 -0.93 34.05
CA GLY A 133 28.26 0.44 34.42
C GLY A 133 29.70 0.83 34.02
N ASN A 134 30.58 -0.15 33.81
CA ASN A 134 31.91 0.06 33.25
C ASN A 134 31.87 0.51 31.77
N VAL A 135 30.95 0.01 30.96
CA VAL A 135 30.81 0.35 29.53
C VAL A 135 30.30 1.78 29.34
N GLU A 136 29.38 2.25 30.18
CA GLU A 136 28.91 3.65 30.13
C GLU A 136 30.01 4.63 30.57
N MET A 137 30.77 4.28 31.61
CA MET A 137 31.92 5.08 32.05
C MET A 137 32.99 5.17 30.96
N LEU A 138 33.31 4.05 30.32
CA LEU A 138 34.26 4.00 29.19
C LEU A 138 33.78 4.80 27.97
N SER A 139 32.46 4.79 27.70
CA SER A 139 31.85 5.62 26.65
C SER A 139 32.04 7.11 26.93
N ARG A 140 31.72 7.57 28.14
CA ARG A 140 31.85 8.98 28.55
C ARG A 140 33.29 9.47 28.56
N LEU A 141 34.23 8.58 28.88
CA LEU A 141 35.67 8.87 28.84
C LEU A 141 36.25 8.84 27.41
N GLY A 142 35.42 8.62 26.37
CA GLY A 142 35.87 8.55 24.98
C GLY A 142 36.71 7.30 24.67
N GLN A 143 36.69 6.29 25.54
CA GLN A 143 37.48 5.06 25.41
C GLN A 143 36.78 3.97 24.59
N LEU A 144 35.59 4.26 24.03
CA LEU A 144 34.87 3.41 23.09
C LEU A 144 34.76 4.09 21.72
N PRO A 145 35.86 4.20 20.95
CA PRO A 145 35.88 4.93 19.68
C PRO A 145 34.94 4.34 18.61
N PHE A 146 34.50 3.09 18.77
CA PHE A 146 33.60 2.39 17.85
C PHE A 146 32.19 2.16 18.42
N GLY A 147 31.86 2.76 19.57
CA GLY A 147 30.58 2.56 20.25
C GLY A 147 30.41 1.17 20.89
N TYR A 148 29.20 0.86 21.33
CA TYR A 148 28.83 -0.46 21.86
C TYR A 148 27.45 -0.87 21.35
N THR A 149 27.22 -2.17 21.16
CA THR A 149 25.90 -2.73 20.83
C THR A 149 25.44 -3.62 21.98
N VAL A 150 24.34 -3.27 22.63
CA VAL A 150 23.71 -4.16 23.61
C VAL A 150 22.83 -5.14 22.87
N ASN A 151 23.25 -6.41 22.85
CA ASN A 151 22.47 -7.49 22.30
C ASN A 151 21.42 -7.90 23.33
N ASP A 152 20.22 -7.34 23.21
CA ASP A 152 19.11 -7.63 24.11
C ASP A 152 18.50 -8.99 23.73
N THR A 153 18.87 -10.05 24.47
CA THR A 153 18.46 -11.42 24.20
C THR A 153 17.08 -11.78 24.77
N GLN A 154 16.35 -10.82 25.35
CA GLN A 154 15.05 -11.09 25.96
C GLN A 154 13.91 -10.99 24.92
N PRO A 155 12.92 -11.91 24.95
CA PRO A 155 11.77 -11.82 24.07
C PRO A 155 10.92 -10.60 24.44
N ARG A 156 10.97 -9.56 23.60
CA ARG A 156 10.16 -8.35 23.77
C ARG A 156 8.69 -8.69 23.55
N ARG A 157 7.83 -8.24 24.47
CA ARG A 157 6.38 -8.31 24.29
C ARG A 157 6.02 -7.42 23.09
N MET A 158 5.18 -7.92 22.20
CA MET A 158 4.74 -7.18 21.01
C MET A 158 3.28 -6.76 21.18
N ARG A 159 2.94 -5.55 20.76
CA ARG A 159 1.55 -5.11 20.65
C ARG A 159 1.22 -4.66 19.24
N THR A 160 -0.04 -4.87 18.84
CA THR A 160 -0.53 -4.44 17.53
C THR A 160 -0.96 -2.97 17.59
N VAL A 161 -0.42 -2.14 16.70
CA VAL A 161 -0.81 -0.74 16.53
C VAL A 161 -1.24 -0.51 15.09
N THR A 162 -2.29 0.30 14.92
CA THR A 162 -2.75 0.75 13.61
C THR A 162 -1.97 2.00 13.20
N VAL A 163 -1.12 1.89 12.17
CA VAL A 163 -0.35 3.00 11.61
C VAL A 163 -1.00 3.47 10.32
N LYS A 164 -1.20 4.79 10.18
CA LYS A 164 -1.61 5.41 8.91
C LYS A 164 -0.36 5.64 8.05
N THR A 165 -0.34 5.11 6.84
CA THR A 165 0.77 5.26 5.90
C THR A 165 0.25 5.80 4.58
N ASN A 166 0.93 6.81 4.04
CA ASN A 166 0.66 7.31 2.70
C ASN A 166 1.40 6.44 1.69
N VAL A 167 0.69 5.94 0.70
CA VAL A 167 1.22 5.11 -0.37
C VAL A 167 1.18 5.91 -1.66
N ARG A 168 2.32 5.97 -2.34
CA ARG A 168 2.45 6.53 -3.68
C ARG A 168 2.17 5.40 -4.68
N ASN A 169 1.11 5.55 -5.47
CA ASN A 169 0.64 4.49 -6.35
C ASN A 169 1.32 4.59 -7.72
N SER A 170 2.36 3.79 -7.95
CA SER A 170 3.11 3.77 -9.22
C SER A 170 2.23 3.44 -10.42
N GLU A 171 1.29 2.52 -10.27
CA GLU A 171 0.41 2.08 -11.35
C GLU A 171 -0.62 3.13 -11.74
N VAL A 172 -1.01 3.98 -10.78
CA VAL A 172 -1.85 5.15 -11.04
C VAL A 172 -1.05 6.18 -11.85
N LEU A 173 0.20 6.42 -11.47
CA LEU A 173 1.09 7.30 -12.22
C LEU A 173 1.36 6.77 -13.63
N ASP A 174 1.61 5.47 -13.81
CA ASP A 174 1.80 4.85 -15.11
C ASP A 174 0.55 4.94 -15.97
N ALA A 175 -0.64 4.74 -15.40
CA ALA A 175 -1.91 4.93 -16.08
C ALA A 175 -2.09 6.38 -16.56
N LEU A 176 -1.78 7.36 -15.71
CA LEU A 176 -1.84 8.78 -16.07
C LEU A 176 -0.86 9.13 -17.19
N LYS A 177 0.39 8.68 -17.09
CA LYS A 177 1.40 8.85 -18.15
C LYS A 177 0.94 8.25 -19.47
N GLY A 178 0.39 7.04 -19.43
CA GLY A 178 -0.13 6.36 -20.62
C GLY A 178 -1.31 7.09 -21.27
N LEU A 179 -2.21 7.66 -20.46
CA LEU A 179 -3.41 8.36 -20.95
C LEU A 179 -3.13 9.78 -21.46
N THR A 180 -2.22 10.49 -20.80
CA THR A 180 -2.02 11.93 -20.99
C THR A 180 -0.71 12.27 -21.71
N GLN A 181 0.23 11.31 -21.77
CA GLN A 181 1.60 11.52 -22.24
C GLN A 181 2.37 12.61 -21.47
N GLN A 182 1.91 12.96 -20.25
CA GLN A 182 2.57 13.91 -19.36
C GLN A 182 3.17 13.22 -18.14
N ASP A 183 4.14 13.87 -17.49
CA ASP A 183 4.76 13.39 -16.26
C ASP A 183 4.97 14.54 -15.27
N PHE A 184 4.06 14.63 -14.30
CA PHE A 184 4.20 15.54 -13.15
C PHE A 184 4.54 14.77 -11.86
N GLY A 185 5.02 13.52 -11.98
CA GLY A 185 5.27 12.66 -10.83
C GLY A 185 4.01 12.45 -9.97
N TYR A 186 4.18 12.48 -8.64
CA TYR A 186 3.10 12.27 -7.67
C TYR A 186 2.44 13.55 -7.18
N ASP A 187 2.71 14.69 -7.83
CA ASP A 187 2.18 15.99 -7.43
C ASP A 187 0.76 16.20 -7.98
N GLN A 188 -0.23 15.80 -7.18
CA GLN A 188 -1.66 15.89 -7.52
C GLN A 188 -2.07 17.30 -7.96
N ARG A 189 -1.49 18.35 -7.37
CA ARG A 189 -1.81 19.75 -7.70
C ARG A 189 -1.39 20.12 -9.12
N ASP A 190 -0.25 19.63 -9.58
CA ASP A 190 0.27 19.92 -10.92
C ASP A 190 -0.59 19.24 -11.97
N TRP A 191 -0.90 17.97 -11.72
CA TRP A 191 -1.87 17.21 -12.49
C TRP A 191 -3.25 17.90 -12.59
N GLN A 192 -3.80 18.37 -11.46
CA GLN A 192 -5.09 19.07 -11.45
C GLN A 192 -5.04 20.38 -12.22
N ARG A 193 -3.99 21.19 -12.03
CA ARG A 193 -3.82 22.45 -12.77
C ARG A 193 -3.76 22.22 -14.27
N TRP A 194 -2.93 21.28 -14.69
CA TRP A 194 -2.84 20.88 -16.10
C TRP A 194 -4.20 20.42 -16.65
N TRP A 195 -4.91 19.56 -15.92
CA TRP A 195 -6.21 19.06 -16.34
C TRP A 195 -7.26 20.17 -16.48
N THR A 196 -7.30 21.13 -15.55
CA THR A 196 -8.24 22.27 -15.63
C THR A 196 -8.01 23.15 -16.85
N ILE A 197 -6.75 23.37 -17.25
CA ILE A 197 -6.41 24.13 -18.45
C ILE A 197 -6.89 23.37 -19.68
N HIS A 198 -6.55 22.09 -19.78
CA HIS A 198 -6.88 21.27 -20.94
C HIS A 198 -8.39 20.99 -21.09
N GLN A 199 -9.17 20.97 -19.99
CA GLN A 199 -10.62 20.86 -20.08
C GLN A 199 -11.29 22.16 -20.57
N SER A 200 -10.66 23.31 -20.39
CA SER A 200 -11.21 24.61 -20.84
C SER A 200 -10.99 24.89 -22.32
N GLU A 201 -10.05 24.17 -22.95
CA GLU A 201 -9.64 24.36 -24.35
C GLU A 201 -10.39 23.47 -25.37
N GLY A 202 -11.20 22.51 -24.91
CA GLY A 202 -11.96 21.58 -25.75
C GLY A 202 -13.47 21.75 -25.64
#